data_AF-A0A2V6AVG0-F1
#
_entry.id   AF-A0A2V6AVG0-F1
#
_cell.length_a   1.000
_cell.length_b   1.000
_cell.length_c   1.000
_cell.angle_alpha   90.00
_cell.angle_beta   90.00
_cell.angle_gamma   90.00
#
_symmetry.space_group_name_H-M   'P 1'
#
loop_
_entity.id
_entity.type
_entity.pdbx_description
1 polymer ?
#
loop_
_entity_poly.entity_id
_entity_poly.type
_entity_poly.pdbx_seq_one_letter_code
_entity_poly.pdbx_strand_id
1 'polypeptide(L)'
;MTDVPTIPQDFLSPHDRILVTGSNGFIGSRVVETLVRYGFRNLGCFVRPSSNIDRLKELINRAPAEANIELVTGDLLSRDDCQKAATKTT
;
A
#
# COMPACT_ATOMS: atom_id res chain seq x y z
N MET A 1 -23.59 -6.93 -7.76
CA MET A 1 -22.59 -6.34 -8.68
C MET A 1 -22.41 -4.90 -8.22
N THR A 2 -21.48 -4.66 -7.31
CA THR A 2 -21.26 -3.30 -6.75
C THR A 2 -20.40 -2.52 -7.72
N ASP A 3 -20.89 -1.36 -8.15
CA ASP A 3 -20.11 -0.37 -8.92
C ASP A 3 -18.75 -0.15 -8.26
N VAL A 4 -17.68 -0.44 -8.99
CA VAL A 4 -16.33 -0.05 -8.60
C VAL A 4 -16.19 1.41 -8.98
N PRO A 5 -16.00 2.33 -8.02
CA PRO A 5 -15.98 3.74 -8.36
C PRO A 5 -14.78 4.03 -9.25
N THR A 6 -15.02 4.65 -10.40
CA THR A 6 -13.99 4.91 -11.40
C THR A 6 -13.24 6.18 -11.01
N ILE A 7 -11.97 6.07 -10.63
CA ILE A 7 -11.11 7.25 -10.49
C ILE A 7 -10.86 7.81 -11.91
N PRO A 8 -11.05 9.12 -12.14
CA PRO A 8 -10.71 9.74 -13.42
C PRO A 8 -9.27 9.37 -13.80
N GLN A 9 -9.11 8.75 -14.98
CA GLN A 9 -7.85 8.14 -15.43
C GLN A 9 -6.77 9.18 -15.80
N ASP A 10 -7.06 10.47 -15.67
CA ASP A 10 -6.25 11.55 -16.25
C ASP A 10 -5.03 11.93 -15.38
N PHE A 11 -4.85 11.35 -14.19
CA PHE A 11 -3.73 11.66 -13.30
C PHE A 11 -3.04 10.45 -12.63
N LEU A 12 -3.71 9.29 -12.51
CA LEU A 12 -3.16 8.10 -11.84
C LEU A 12 -3.57 6.82 -12.56
N SER A 13 -2.58 6.05 -12.99
CA SER A 13 -2.72 4.70 -13.55
C SER A 13 -2.78 3.65 -12.43
N PRO A 14 -3.52 2.54 -12.60
CA PRO A 14 -3.48 1.39 -11.69
C PRO A 14 -2.08 0.81 -11.43
N HIS A 15 -1.12 1.09 -12.31
CA HIS A 15 0.26 0.62 -12.23
C HIS A 15 1.21 1.62 -11.54
N ASP A 16 0.77 2.85 -11.30
CA ASP A 16 1.58 3.85 -10.61
C ASP A 16 1.84 3.40 -9.17
N ARG A 17 3.06 3.66 -8.67
CA ARG A 17 3.42 3.28 -7.31
C ARG A 17 2.76 4.23 -6.33
N ILE A 18 1.99 3.69 -5.39
CA ILE A 18 1.41 4.43 -4.28
C ILE A 18 2.04 3.96 -2.97
N LEU A 19 2.74 4.87 -2.29
CA LEU A 19 3.29 4.63 -0.96
C LEU A 19 2.27 5.05 0.11
N VAL A 20 1.87 4.13 0.97
CA VAL A 20 0.99 4.39 2.12
C VAL A 20 1.81 4.32 3.40
N THR A 21 2.07 5.46 4.03
CA THR A 21 2.72 5.54 5.34
C THR A 21 1.72 5.25 6.46
N GLY A 22 2.13 4.48 7.47
CA GLY A 22 1.21 4.06 8.52
C GLY A 22 0.14 3.11 7.97
N SER A 23 0.48 2.31 6.95
CA SER A 23 -0.42 1.40 6.22
C SER A 23 -1.10 0.34 7.09
N ASN A 24 -0.51 0.04 8.26
CA ASN A 24 -1.08 -0.89 9.23
C ASN A 24 -1.95 -0.20 10.31
N GLY A 25 -2.07 1.12 10.28
CA GLY A 25 -2.92 1.88 11.19
C GLY A 25 -4.41 1.74 10.90
N PHE A 26 -5.24 2.34 11.76
CA PHE A 26 -6.70 2.33 11.61
C PHE A 26 -7.15 2.83 10.23
N ILE A 27 -6.69 4.02 9.84
CA ILE A 27 -7.01 4.62 8.53
C ILE A 27 -6.19 3.97 7.43
N GLY A 28 -4.88 3.79 7.64
CA GLY A 28 -3.97 3.28 6.62
C GLY A 28 -4.40 1.93 6.05
N SER A 29 -4.86 1.00 6.89
CA SER A 29 -5.31 -0.32 6.43
C SER A 29 -6.55 -0.25 5.54
N ARG A 30 -7.46 0.69 5.81
CA ARG A 30 -8.63 0.95 4.96
C ARG A 30 -8.25 1.60 3.64
N VAL A 31 -7.24 2.48 3.65
CA VAL A 31 -6.71 3.07 2.42
C VAL A 31 -6.13 1.98 1.53
N VAL A 32 -5.29 1.10 2.06
CA VAL A 32 -4.72 -0.03 1.29
C VAL A 32 -5.83 -0.94 0.74
N GLU A 33 -6.79 -1.33 1.57
CA GLU A 33 -7.94 -2.17 1.17
C GLU A 33 -8.72 -1.51 0.04
N THR A 34 -8.95 -0.20 0.14
CA THR A 34 -9.69 0.58 -0.84
C THR A 34 -8.91 0.68 -2.14
N LEU A 35 -7.63 1.03 -2.13
CA LEU A 35 -6.80 1.11 -3.34
C LEU A 35 -6.79 -0.22 -4.10
N VAL A 36 -6.65 -1.35 -3.41
CA VAL A 36 -6.74 -2.69 -4.03
C VAL A 36 -8.12 -2.92 -4.65
N ARG A 37 -9.21 -2.57 -3.95
CA ARG A 37 -10.59 -2.71 -4.47
C ARG A 37 -10.86 -1.83 -5.71
N TYR A 38 -10.18 -0.70 -5.82
CA TYR A 38 -10.26 0.20 -6.97
C TYR A 38 -9.34 -0.23 -8.12
N GLY A 39 -8.59 -1.31 -7.96
CA GLY A 39 -7.78 -1.91 -9.01
C GLY A 39 -6.33 -1.44 -9.04
N PHE A 40 -5.86 -0.64 -8.07
CA PHE A 40 -4.44 -0.31 -7.96
C PHE A 40 -3.63 -1.54 -7.59
N ARG A 41 -2.53 -1.75 -8.32
CA ARG A 41 -1.75 -3.00 -8.26
C ARG A 41 -0.32 -2.80 -7.78
N ASN A 42 0.12 -1.59 -7.49
CA ASN A 42 1.52 -1.31 -7.14
C ASN A 42 1.59 -0.47 -5.87
N LEU A 43 1.51 -1.14 -4.71
CA LEU A 43 1.42 -0.49 -3.41
C LEU A 43 2.67 -0.74 -2.57
N GLY A 44 3.21 0.33 -1.97
CA GLY A 44 4.19 0.26 -0.90
C GLY A 44 3.51 0.49 0.44
N CYS A 45 3.53 -0.50 1.33
CA CYS A 45 2.94 -0.42 2.65
C CYS A 45 4.03 -0.14 3.69
N PHE A 46 4.18 1.12 4.11
CA PHE A 46 5.21 1.51 5.07
C PHE A 46 4.73 1.44 6.52
N VAL A 47 5.40 0.60 7.32
CA VAL A 47 5.03 0.27 8.71
C VAL A 47 6.21 0.47 9.67
N ARG A 48 5.92 0.80 10.93
CA ARG A 48 6.96 0.86 11.98
C ARG A 48 7.45 -0.55 12.34
N PRO A 49 8.74 -0.74 12.70
CA PRO A 49 9.27 -2.03 13.14
C PRO A 49 8.50 -2.72 14.25
N SER A 50 7.94 -1.95 15.18
CA SER A 50 7.18 -2.45 16.33
C SER A 50 5.71 -2.77 16.04
N SER A 51 5.24 -2.61 14.80
CA SER A 51 3.83 -2.80 14.45
C SER A 51 3.45 -4.28 14.44
N ASN A 52 2.29 -4.64 15.01
CA ASN A 52 1.64 -5.91 14.69
C ASN A 52 1.03 -5.82 13.28
N ILE A 53 1.63 -6.50 12.32
CA ILE A 53 1.27 -6.43 10.88
C ILE A 53 0.31 -7.52 10.41
N ASP A 54 -0.27 -8.32 11.30
CA ASP A 54 -1.06 -9.50 10.92
C ASP A 54 -2.28 -9.14 10.05
N ARG A 55 -3.01 -8.08 10.44
CA ARG A 55 -4.12 -7.53 9.66
C ARG A 55 -3.70 -7.14 8.24
N LEU A 56 -2.53 -6.52 8.10
CA LEU A 56 -2.03 -6.10 6.80
C LEU A 56 -1.58 -7.30 5.96
N LYS A 57 -0.97 -8.31 6.57
CA LYS A 57 -0.64 -9.59 5.89
C LYS A 57 -1.90 -10.29 5.39
N GLU A 58 -2.96 -10.37 6.18
CA GLU A 58 -4.24 -10.94 5.77
C GLU A 58 -4.87 -10.19 4.60
N LEU A 59 -4.72 -8.87 4.55
CA LEU A 59 -5.15 -8.06 3.42
C LEU A 59 -4.34 -8.41 2.17
N ILE A 60 -3.01 -8.41 2.27
CA ILE A 60 -2.10 -8.74 1.16
C ILE A 60 -2.41 -10.14 0.61
N ASN A 61 -2.60 -11.13 1.49
CA ASN A 61 -2.92 -12.51 1.09
C ASN A 61 -4.26 -12.66 0.37
N ARG A 62 -5.19 -11.71 0.55
CA ARG A 62 -6.51 -11.69 -0.13
C ARG A 62 -6.51 -10.81 -1.37
N ALA A 63 -5.43 -10.08 -1.64
CA ALA A 63 -5.33 -9.24 -2.83
C ALA A 63 -5.24 -10.11 -4.10
N PRO A 64 -5.66 -9.60 -5.27
CA PRO A 64 -5.46 -10.29 -6.55
C PRO A 64 -3.99 -10.66 -6.76
N ALA A 65 -3.71 -11.81 -7.40
CA ALA A 65 -2.35 -12.31 -7.58
C ALA A 65 -1.46 -11.37 -8.39
N GLU A 66 -2.05 -10.55 -9.25
CA GLU A 66 -1.38 -9.53 -10.05
C GLU A 66 -1.08 -8.22 -9.28
N ALA A 67 -1.52 -8.09 -8.02
CA ALA A 67 -1.20 -6.96 -7.17
C ALA A 67 0.19 -7.13 -6.54
N ASN A 68 1.11 -6.25 -6.92
CA ASN A 68 2.39 -6.05 -6.26
C ASN A 68 2.22 -5.17 -5.00
N ILE A 69 2.02 -5.80 -3.84
CA ILE A 69 1.94 -5.11 -2.55
C ILE A 69 3.20 -5.41 -1.73
N GLU A 70 4.07 -4.42 -1.61
CA GLU A 70 5.34 -4.52 -0.90
C GLU A 70 5.18 -4.03 0.55
N LEU A 71 5.64 -4.83 1.53
CA LEU A 71 5.75 -4.38 2.91
C LEU A 71 7.12 -3.74 3.14
N VAL A 72 7.14 -2.47 3.52
CA VAL A 72 8.37 -1.75 3.85
C VAL A 72 8.36 -1.39 5.34
N THR A 73 9.32 -1.90 6.09
CA THR A 73 9.47 -1.59 7.50
C THR A 73 10.50 -0.46 7.70
N GLY A 74 10.16 0.55 8.49
CA GLY A 74 11.09 1.64 8.86
C GLY A 74 10.45 2.75 9.71
N ASP A 75 11.22 3.79 10.01
CA ASP A 75 10.77 4.99 10.74
C ASP A 75 10.81 6.25 9.84
N LEU A 76 9.74 7.05 9.87
CA LEU A 76 9.68 8.32 9.14
C LEU A 76 10.70 9.35 9.64
N LEU A 77 11.23 9.18 10.84
CA LEU A 77 12.30 10.04 11.38
C LEU A 77 13.68 9.66 10.83
N SER A 78 13.81 8.49 10.19
CA SER A 78 15.03 8.06 9.52
C SER A 78 15.00 8.46 8.05
N ARG A 79 16.00 9.23 7.63
CA ARG A 79 16.19 9.60 6.22
C ARG A 79 16.36 8.36 5.34
N ASP A 80 17.13 7.39 5.81
CA ASP A 80 17.46 6.19 5.05
C ASP A 80 16.23 5.29 4.89
N ASP A 81 15.40 5.18 5.92
CA ASP A 81 14.14 4.44 5.84
C ASP A 81 13.15 5.15 4.89
N CYS A 82 13.07 6.48 4.94
CA CYS A 82 12.28 7.27 3.99
C CYS A 82 12.76 7.06 2.55
N GLN A 83 14.08 7.09 2.33
CA GLN A 83 14.69 6.85 1.02
C GLN A 83 14.31 5.46 0.51
N LYS A 84 14.51 4.43 1.35
CA LYS A 84 14.14 3.05 1.05
C LYS A 84 12.66 2.90 0.72
N ALA A 85 11.77 3.56 1.45
CA ALA A 85 10.33 3.49 1.20
C ALA A 85 9.90 4.17 -0.11
N ALA A 86 10.54 5.29 -0.45
CA ALA A 86 10.27 6.05 -1.68
C ALA A 86 10.84 5.38 -2.93
N THR A 87 11.97 4.68 -2.80
CA THR A 87 12.54 3.89 -3.89
C THR A 87 11.88 2.52 -3.98
N LYS A 88 11.58 2.04 -5.18
CA LYS A 88 11.07 0.68 -5.37
C LYS A 88 12.21 -0.30 -5.06
N THR A 89 12.05 -1.20 -4.09
CA THR A 89 12.95 -2.34 -3.96
C THR A 89 12.69 -3.23 -5.17
N THR A 90 13.72 -3.42 -6.00
CA THR A 90 13.65 -4.21 -7.24
C THR A 90 13.56 -5.69 -6.93
#